data_AF-A0A258YGY5-F1
#
_entry.id   AF-A0A258YGY5-F1
#
_cell.length_a   1.000
_cell.length_b   1.000
_cell.length_c   1.000
_cell.angle_alpha   90.00
_cell.angle_beta   90.00
_cell.angle_gamma   90.00
#
_symmetry.space_group_name_H-M   'P 1'
#
loop_
_entity.id
_entity.type
_entity.pdbx_description
1 polymer ?
#
loop_
_entity_poly.entity_id
_entity_poly.type
_entity_poly.pdbx_seq_one_letter_code
_entity_poly.pdbx_strand_id
1 'polypeptide(L)'
;MLSNIKNAIFKHGYLIITAAWLYTISFIFSNYFSYNSGPEKVKENLERRIHREEQNFNQFINDTIRLSSLIFDSTSTVVEFALEKEKSGVFVFKESVQKKFEELYWSTNKMTVPSAFLYAKTNVQFFNSSNGQFLLSKNTVRLRGNSFLVVNMLPIKWSYFIENKYFSADFVDFPGLDEQYAITNNLGHTPIYNQSGIYLFSINLKEGKQFVSYDIITILFRVAAILLLLLFIHAISKDLIEQLRFKYGFLFLIGAILLLRLISYLFPFPFDYSKLSLFDPSIYASNFLHPSLGDLFLNAVLFYWVMRFVKNNYSVQLQLPTSSLTFLVKAIGIFTYVTTAFLIVGIIQSLIRDAKISFDVTNFFSLTIYSTISIVILCFLALGFFYLAQLIIVPILNPKQSLGLPIVMVITSGFINILFQYNASQIGFHFIVISWLILFMLLLKRRSADLRIQIIKSSFFIFWVMLFA
;
A
#
# COMPACT_ATOMS: atom_id res chain seq x y z
N MET A 1 39.05 13.43 5.67
CA MET A 1 37.79 12.67 5.48
C MET A 1 36.78 12.95 6.58
N LEU A 2 37.08 12.69 7.88
CA LEU A 2 36.12 12.97 8.97
C LEU A 2 35.70 14.44 9.10
N SER A 3 36.63 15.40 8.94
CA SER A 3 36.29 16.84 8.97
C SER A 3 35.30 17.23 7.87
N ASN A 4 35.53 16.74 6.64
CA ASN A 4 34.67 16.98 5.48
C ASN A 4 33.27 16.36 5.67
N ILE A 5 33.20 15.14 6.22
CA ILE A 5 31.93 14.49 6.57
C ILE A 5 31.19 15.31 7.63
N LYS A 6 31.89 15.76 8.68
CA LYS A 6 31.30 16.58 9.74
C LYS A 6 30.72 17.88 9.16
N ASN A 7 31.46 18.58 8.31
CA ASN A 7 30.99 19.81 7.66
C ASN A 7 29.78 19.58 6.76
N ALA A 8 29.78 18.49 5.96
CA ALA A 8 28.62 18.11 5.14
C ALA A 8 27.39 17.78 5.99
N ILE A 9 27.57 17.07 7.11
CA ILE A 9 26.50 16.76 8.06
C ILE A 9 25.92 18.04 8.67
N PHE A 10 26.75 18.99 9.11
CA PHE A 10 26.26 20.26 9.66
C PHE A 10 25.47 21.07 8.64
N LYS A 11 25.97 21.16 7.40
CA LYS A 11 25.30 21.88 6.30
C LYS A 11 23.91 21.31 5.97
N HIS A 12 23.76 19.99 6.04
CA HIS A 12 22.50 19.30 5.72
C HIS A 12 21.72 18.81 6.93
N GLY A 13 22.15 19.19 8.15
CA GLY A 13 21.59 18.69 9.42
C GLY A 13 20.10 18.97 9.59
N TYR A 14 19.59 20.04 8.98
CA TYR A 14 18.17 20.37 9.00
C TYR A 14 17.29 19.25 8.39
N LEU A 15 17.78 18.50 7.39
CA LEU A 15 17.03 17.41 6.76
C LEU A 15 16.83 16.25 7.72
N ILE A 16 17.89 15.83 8.44
CA ILE A 16 17.80 14.72 9.39
C ILE A 16 17.03 15.11 10.65
N ILE A 17 17.16 16.36 11.12
CA ILE A 17 16.38 16.88 12.24
C ILE A 17 14.88 16.91 11.85
N THR A 18 14.55 17.39 10.66
CA THR A 18 13.16 17.41 10.18
C THR A 18 12.62 15.99 9.99
N ALA A 19 13.42 15.07 9.44
CA ALA A 19 13.04 13.66 9.33
C ALA A 19 12.75 13.02 10.69
N ALA A 20 13.59 13.30 11.70
CA ALA A 20 13.38 12.84 13.07
C ALA A 20 12.09 13.40 13.67
N TRP A 21 11.80 14.70 13.47
CA TRP A 21 10.55 15.31 13.93
C TRP A 21 9.31 14.75 13.23
N LEU A 22 9.35 14.52 11.92
CA LEU A 22 8.22 13.88 11.22
C LEU A 22 7.99 12.45 11.71
N TYR A 23 9.07 11.72 12.02
CA TYR A 23 8.98 10.40 12.60
C TYR A 23 8.39 10.43 14.02
N THR A 24 8.81 11.37 14.88
CA THR A 24 8.24 11.48 16.23
C THR A 24 6.77 11.89 16.19
N ILE A 25 6.38 12.81 15.30
CA ILE A 25 4.97 13.17 15.07
C ILE A 25 4.19 11.93 14.61
N SER A 26 4.70 11.17 13.65
CA SER A 26 4.08 9.92 13.21
C SER A 26 3.87 8.93 14.36
N PHE A 27 4.87 8.77 15.22
CA PHE A 27 4.80 7.89 16.38
C PHE A 27 3.74 8.34 17.39
N ILE A 28 3.63 9.64 17.63
CA ILE A 28 2.58 10.21 18.50
C ILE A 28 1.20 9.95 17.89
N PHE A 29 1.03 10.20 16.58
CA PHE A 29 -0.24 9.96 15.89
C PHE A 29 -0.68 8.49 15.94
N SER A 30 0.25 7.56 15.68
CA SER A 30 -0.08 6.13 15.67
C SER A 30 -0.49 5.62 17.05
N ASN A 31 0.12 6.14 18.11
CA ASN A 31 -0.07 5.62 19.46
C ASN A 31 -1.16 6.36 20.26
N TYR A 32 -1.48 7.61 19.91
CA TYR A 32 -2.40 8.43 20.71
C TYR A 32 -3.64 8.94 19.94
N PHE A 33 -3.57 9.08 18.61
CA PHE A 33 -4.64 9.72 17.84
C PHE A 33 -5.43 8.78 16.92
N SER A 34 -4.95 7.57 16.65
CA SER A 34 -5.72 6.58 15.87
C SER A 34 -6.93 6.08 16.68
N TYR A 35 -8.07 5.89 16.03
CA TYR A 35 -9.28 5.37 16.69
C TYR A 35 -9.08 3.94 17.23
N ASN A 36 -8.08 3.22 16.72
CA ASN A 36 -7.67 1.88 17.13
C ASN A 36 -6.50 1.87 18.13
N SER A 37 -6.08 3.03 18.67
CA SER A 37 -4.91 3.13 19.55
C SER A 37 -5.06 2.37 20.89
N GLY A 38 -6.27 1.95 21.26
CA GLY A 38 -6.52 1.11 22.44
C GLY A 38 -8.00 0.76 22.64
N PRO A 39 -8.32 -0.23 23.49
CA PRO A 39 -9.69 -0.72 23.68
C PRO A 39 -10.63 0.37 24.20
N GLU A 40 -10.16 1.23 25.09
CA GLU A 40 -10.92 2.38 25.61
C GLU A 40 -11.25 3.41 24.53
N LYS A 41 -10.33 3.64 23.57
CA LYS A 41 -10.59 4.59 22.49
C LYS A 41 -11.58 4.02 21.48
N VAL A 42 -11.45 2.73 21.18
CA VAL A 42 -12.43 2.01 20.35
C VAL A 42 -13.81 2.04 21.00
N LYS A 43 -13.88 1.77 22.31
CA LYS A 43 -15.11 1.91 23.10
C LYS A 43 -15.70 3.30 22.97
N GLU A 44 -14.93 4.35 23.28
CA GLU A 44 -15.41 5.74 23.22
C GLU A 44 -15.96 6.10 21.84
N ASN A 45 -15.29 5.66 20.76
CA ASN A 45 -15.73 5.95 19.40
C ASN A 45 -16.98 5.14 18.99
N LEU A 46 -17.07 3.87 19.37
CA LEU A 46 -18.26 3.04 19.13
C LEU A 46 -19.46 3.58 19.92
N GLU A 47 -19.29 3.90 21.20
CA GLU A 47 -20.32 4.50 22.04
C GLU A 47 -20.78 5.85 21.47
N ARG A 48 -19.84 6.74 21.09
CA ARG A 48 -20.18 8.03 20.48
C ARG A 48 -20.99 7.87 19.20
N ARG A 49 -20.65 6.89 18.34
CA ARG A 49 -21.43 6.57 17.14
C ARG A 49 -22.84 6.09 17.52
N ILE A 50 -22.94 5.09 18.41
CA ILE A 50 -24.22 4.53 18.85
C ILE A 50 -25.10 5.64 19.44
N HIS A 51 -24.57 6.46 20.34
CA HIS A 51 -25.32 7.54 20.99
C HIS A 51 -25.80 8.58 19.97
N ARG A 52 -24.99 8.93 18.97
CA ARG A 52 -25.40 9.82 17.88
C ARG A 52 -26.56 9.25 17.09
N GLU A 53 -26.49 7.97 16.71
CA GLU A 53 -27.58 7.34 15.94
C GLU A 53 -28.84 7.10 16.78
N GLU A 54 -28.71 6.81 18.08
CA GLU A 54 -29.83 6.77 19.01
C GLU A 54 -30.51 8.15 19.14
N GLN A 55 -29.73 9.23 19.23
CA GLN A 55 -30.24 10.60 19.26
C GLN A 55 -30.98 10.96 17.95
N ASN A 56 -30.39 10.63 16.80
CA ASN A 56 -31.02 10.84 15.49
C ASN A 56 -32.36 10.10 15.40
N PHE A 57 -32.41 8.84 15.86
CA PHE A 57 -33.63 8.05 15.87
C PHE A 57 -34.69 8.61 16.83
N ASN A 58 -34.29 9.07 18.02
CA ASN A 58 -35.20 9.70 18.98
C ASN A 58 -35.76 11.02 18.44
N GLN A 59 -34.95 11.83 17.76
CA GLN A 59 -35.40 13.04 17.08
C GLN A 59 -36.40 12.71 15.96
N PHE A 60 -36.12 11.67 15.16
CA PHE A 60 -37.02 11.19 14.13
C PHE A 60 -38.37 10.72 14.69
N ILE A 61 -38.37 9.98 15.80
CA ILE A 61 -39.61 9.52 16.45
C ILE A 61 -40.45 10.67 17.00
N ASN A 62 -39.79 11.69 17.55
CA ASN A 62 -40.50 12.85 18.12
C ASN A 62 -41.11 13.77 17.05
N ASP A 63 -40.65 13.68 15.79
CA ASP A 63 -41.23 14.39 14.66
C ASP A 63 -42.53 13.72 14.18
N THR A 64 -43.61 14.07 14.86
CA THR A 64 -44.96 13.52 14.62
C THR A 64 -45.44 13.80 13.19
N ILE A 65 -45.01 14.92 12.59
CA ILE A 65 -45.39 15.31 11.23
C ILE A 65 -44.74 14.35 10.24
N ARG A 66 -43.44 14.13 10.33
CA ARG A 66 -42.69 13.21 9.45
C ARG A 66 -43.14 11.76 9.58
N LEU A 67 -43.39 11.29 10.80
CA LEU A 67 -43.93 9.94 11.00
C LEU A 67 -45.34 9.81 10.40
N SER A 68 -46.17 10.85 10.52
CA SER A 68 -47.52 10.81 9.94
C SER A 68 -47.50 10.81 8.41
N SER A 69 -46.61 11.59 7.77
CA SER A 69 -46.46 11.55 6.31
C SER A 69 -45.93 10.20 5.83
N LEU A 70 -45.02 9.58 6.58
CA LEU A 70 -44.44 8.27 6.23
C LEU A 70 -45.49 7.15 6.26
N ILE A 71 -46.37 7.15 7.27
CA ILE A 71 -47.36 6.09 7.48
C ILE A 71 -48.61 6.29 6.61
N PHE A 72 -49.03 7.53 6.38
CA PHE A 72 -50.33 7.84 5.77
C PHE A 72 -50.25 8.47 4.36
N ASP A 73 -49.14 9.09 3.96
CA ASP A 73 -48.98 9.69 2.63
C ASP A 73 -48.02 8.87 1.75
N SER A 74 -48.59 8.08 0.83
CA SER A 74 -47.85 7.19 -0.08
C SER A 74 -46.98 7.91 -1.12
N THR A 75 -47.05 9.24 -1.22
CA THR A 75 -46.41 10.06 -2.26
C THR A 75 -45.25 10.93 -1.78
N SER A 76 -44.86 10.88 -0.51
CA SER A 76 -43.81 11.77 0.00
C SER A 76 -42.39 11.25 -0.29
N THR A 77 -41.80 11.72 -1.38
CA THR A 77 -40.34 11.67 -1.66
C THR A 77 -39.48 12.36 -0.59
N VAL A 78 -40.11 12.96 0.43
CA VAL A 78 -39.51 13.76 1.50
C VAL A 78 -38.88 12.88 2.60
N VAL A 79 -39.25 11.60 2.70
CA VAL A 79 -38.76 10.70 3.76
C VAL A 79 -37.43 10.02 3.41
N GLU A 80 -37.04 9.96 2.13
CA GLU A 80 -35.75 9.41 1.71
C GLU A 80 -34.52 10.20 2.24
N PHE A 81 -34.72 11.41 2.75
CA PHE A 81 -33.64 12.34 3.12
C PHE A 81 -33.36 12.47 4.62
N ALA A 82 -34.24 11.98 5.52
CA ALA A 82 -34.12 12.26 6.95
C ALA A 82 -33.22 11.29 7.74
N LEU A 83 -33.10 10.05 7.27
CA LEU A 83 -32.13 9.08 7.77
C LEU A 83 -31.09 8.97 6.67
N GLU A 84 -29.87 9.45 6.93
CA GLU A 84 -28.79 9.39 5.95
C GLU A 84 -28.76 7.99 5.33
N LYS A 85 -28.96 7.94 3.99
CA LYS A 85 -28.98 6.69 3.22
C LYS A 85 -27.86 5.78 3.75
N GLU A 86 -28.26 4.59 4.20
CA GLU A 86 -27.39 3.47 4.61
C GLU A 86 -26.84 3.43 6.04
N LYS A 87 -27.12 4.41 6.93
CA LYS A 87 -26.59 4.35 8.31
C LYS A 87 -27.43 3.54 9.30
N SER A 88 -28.75 3.56 9.17
CA SER A 88 -29.68 2.80 10.00
C SER A 88 -30.94 2.40 9.24
N GLY A 89 -31.51 1.24 9.58
CA GLY A 89 -32.77 0.74 9.01
C GLY A 89 -33.94 1.06 9.92
N VAL A 90 -34.97 1.74 9.40
CA VAL A 90 -36.20 2.06 10.14
C VAL A 90 -37.38 1.31 9.55
N PHE A 91 -38.13 0.67 10.43
CA PHE A 91 -39.26 -0.18 10.12
C PHE A 91 -40.46 0.25 10.95
N VAL A 92 -41.64 0.28 10.36
CA VAL A 92 -42.88 0.64 11.06
C VAL A 92 -43.86 -0.49 10.99
N PHE A 93 -44.38 -0.89 12.15
CA PHE A 93 -45.37 -1.95 12.29
C PHE A 93 -46.65 -1.42 12.91
N LYS A 94 -47.78 -1.99 12.48
CA LYS A 94 -49.08 -1.80 13.12
C LYS A 94 -49.50 -3.09 13.80
N GLU A 95 -49.92 -2.98 15.06
CA GLU A 95 -50.49 -4.12 15.77
C GLU A 95 -51.93 -4.34 15.30
N SER A 96 -52.20 -5.51 14.74
CA SER A 96 -53.54 -5.95 14.35
C SER A 96 -54.34 -6.40 15.58
N VAL A 97 -55.66 -6.50 15.44
CA VAL A 97 -56.59 -6.96 16.49
C VAL A 97 -56.23 -8.35 17.02
N GLN A 98 -55.58 -9.18 16.21
CA GLN A 98 -55.08 -10.52 16.59
C GLN A 98 -53.69 -10.51 17.25
N LYS A 99 -53.20 -9.35 17.71
CA LYS A 99 -51.83 -9.16 18.24
C LYS A 99 -50.73 -9.58 17.26
N LYS A 100 -50.99 -9.46 15.96
CA LYS A 100 -50.00 -9.70 14.92
C LYS A 100 -49.47 -8.35 14.44
N PHE A 101 -48.15 -8.21 14.37
CA PHE A 101 -47.53 -7.03 13.77
C PHE A 101 -47.51 -7.14 12.25
N GLU A 102 -48.10 -6.17 11.58
CA GLU A 102 -48.08 -6.00 10.13
C GLU A 102 -47.09 -4.87 9.79
N GLU A 103 -46.14 -5.15 8.90
CA GLU A 103 -45.15 -4.17 8.46
C GLU A 103 -45.80 -3.20 7.46
N LEU A 104 -45.75 -1.91 7.78
CA LEU A 104 -46.29 -0.84 6.93
C LEU A 104 -45.19 -0.13 6.13
N TYR A 105 -43.96 -0.12 6.63
CA TYR A 105 -42.85 0.59 6.02
C TYR A 105 -41.51 -0.03 6.41
N TRP A 106 -40.57 0.01 5.46
CA TRP A 106 -39.16 -0.32 5.65
C TRP A 106 -38.30 0.68 4.87
N SER A 107 -37.21 1.19 5.48
CA SER A 107 -36.29 2.12 4.81
C SER A 107 -35.18 1.43 4.01
N THR A 108 -34.94 0.14 4.26
CA THR A 108 -33.85 -0.62 3.63
C THR A 108 -34.23 -2.08 3.42
N ASN A 109 -33.77 -2.67 2.31
CA ASN A 109 -33.89 -4.09 2.01
C ASN A 109 -32.64 -4.90 2.43
N LYS A 110 -31.61 -4.25 2.97
CA LYS A 110 -30.36 -4.90 3.41
C LYS A 110 -30.50 -5.57 4.79
N MET A 111 -31.58 -5.29 5.52
CA MET A 111 -31.80 -5.71 6.90
C MET A 111 -33.25 -6.17 7.08
N THR A 112 -33.49 -7.03 8.07
CA THR A 112 -34.83 -7.52 8.38
C THR A 112 -34.99 -7.64 9.89
N VAL A 113 -36.10 -7.10 10.41
CA VAL A 113 -36.39 -7.14 11.85
C VAL A 113 -36.82 -8.56 12.25
N PRO A 114 -36.18 -9.19 13.25
CA PRO A 114 -36.60 -10.50 13.74
C PRO A 114 -38.01 -10.43 14.36
N SER A 115 -38.90 -11.33 13.96
CA SER A 115 -40.27 -11.39 14.49
C SER A 115 -40.29 -11.52 16.02
N ALA A 116 -39.33 -12.26 16.60
CA ALA A 116 -39.19 -12.40 18.05
C ALA A 116 -38.96 -11.06 18.77
N PHE A 117 -38.25 -10.11 18.15
CA PHE A 117 -37.99 -8.80 18.76
C PHE A 117 -39.25 -7.94 18.85
N LEU A 118 -40.19 -8.08 17.91
CA LEU A 118 -41.46 -7.35 17.92
C LEU A 118 -42.25 -7.63 19.21
N TYR A 119 -42.23 -8.89 19.67
CA TYR A 119 -42.91 -9.34 20.89
C TYR A 119 -42.06 -9.27 22.17
N ALA A 120 -40.77 -8.93 22.08
CA ALA A 120 -39.88 -8.85 23.23
C ALA A 120 -40.33 -7.76 24.23
N LYS A 121 -40.10 -7.96 25.53
CA LYS A 121 -40.37 -6.91 26.54
C LYS A 121 -39.32 -5.80 26.54
N THR A 122 -38.11 -6.09 26.06
CA THR A 122 -37.00 -5.14 26.00
C THR A 122 -37.16 -4.21 24.81
N ASN A 123 -36.89 -2.92 25.03
CA ASN A 123 -36.94 -1.92 23.97
C ASN A 123 -35.64 -1.85 23.18
N VAL A 124 -34.54 -2.38 23.71
CA VAL A 124 -33.23 -2.42 23.07
C VAL A 124 -32.68 -3.84 23.16
N GLN A 125 -32.10 -4.34 22.08
CA GLN A 125 -31.50 -5.66 22.02
C GLN A 125 -30.37 -5.70 21.00
N PHE A 126 -29.22 -6.27 21.40
CA PHE A 126 -28.18 -6.64 20.46
C PHE A 126 -28.54 -7.96 19.76
N PHE A 127 -28.44 -7.99 18.43
CA PHE A 127 -28.90 -9.09 17.59
C PHE A 127 -27.82 -9.51 16.59
N ASN A 128 -27.55 -10.81 16.55
CA ASN A 128 -26.63 -11.42 15.59
C ASN A 128 -27.43 -12.11 14.48
N SER A 129 -27.10 -11.77 13.24
CA SER A 129 -27.69 -12.32 12.01
C SER A 129 -26.60 -12.91 11.11
N SER A 130 -27.00 -13.63 10.07
CA SER A 130 -26.06 -14.16 9.06
C SER A 130 -25.35 -13.07 8.27
N ASN A 131 -26.01 -11.92 8.07
CA ASN A 131 -25.48 -10.78 7.32
C ASN A 131 -24.79 -9.73 8.21
N GLY A 132 -24.66 -9.95 9.52
CA GLY A 132 -24.01 -8.99 10.40
C GLY A 132 -24.56 -8.95 11.81
N GLN A 133 -24.13 -7.96 12.55
CA GLN A 133 -24.44 -7.74 13.96
C GLN A 133 -25.06 -6.36 14.11
N PHE A 134 -26.23 -6.31 14.75
CA PHE A 134 -27.11 -5.15 14.73
C PHE A 134 -27.57 -4.81 16.15
N LEU A 135 -27.77 -3.52 16.40
CA LEU A 135 -28.46 -3.02 17.56
C LEU A 135 -29.91 -2.71 17.17
N LEU A 136 -30.85 -3.41 17.78
CA LEU A 136 -32.27 -3.19 17.60
C LEU A 136 -32.79 -2.28 18.71
N SER A 137 -33.55 -1.26 18.35
CA SER A 137 -34.32 -0.47 19.31
C SER A 137 -35.75 -0.25 18.83
N LYS A 138 -36.72 -0.18 19.74
CA LYS A 138 -38.13 0.02 19.38
C LYS A 138 -38.82 0.99 20.33
N ASN A 139 -39.69 1.81 19.75
CA ASN A 139 -40.55 2.75 20.47
C ASN A 139 -41.97 2.69 19.92
N THR A 140 -42.95 2.82 20.81
CA THR A 140 -44.37 2.85 20.43
C THR A 140 -44.83 4.30 20.30
N VAL A 141 -45.40 4.65 19.16
CA VAL A 141 -45.90 6.01 18.86
C VAL A 141 -47.40 5.95 18.60
N ARG A 142 -48.16 6.89 19.17
CA ARG A 142 -49.59 7.01 18.91
C ARG A 142 -49.86 8.12 17.91
N LEU A 143 -50.47 7.78 16.78
CA LEU A 143 -50.80 8.72 15.70
C LEU A 143 -52.25 8.51 15.25
N ARG A 144 -53.03 9.60 15.19
CA ARG A 144 -54.45 9.57 14.77
C ARG A 144 -55.28 8.48 15.47
N GLY A 145 -55.05 8.27 16.77
CA GLY A 145 -55.75 7.26 17.58
C GLY A 145 -55.27 5.81 17.41
N ASN A 146 -54.32 5.54 16.51
CA ASN A 146 -53.71 4.22 16.33
C ASN A 146 -52.32 4.15 16.97
N SER A 147 -51.93 2.95 17.41
CA SER A 147 -50.61 2.67 17.97
C SER A 147 -49.72 2.01 16.91
N PHE A 148 -48.54 2.58 16.70
CA PHE A 148 -47.53 2.09 15.76
C PHE A 148 -46.24 1.75 16.52
N LEU A 149 -45.62 0.63 16.15
CA LEU A 149 -44.32 0.24 16.67
C LEU A 149 -43.26 0.62 15.65
N VAL A 150 -42.40 1.57 16.00
CA VAL A 150 -41.27 1.99 15.17
C VAL A 150 -40.02 1.28 15.67
N VAL A 151 -39.36 0.55 14.78
CA VAL A 151 -38.16 -0.23 15.06
C VAL A 151 -37.00 0.36 14.28
N ASN A 152 -35.90 0.63 14.98
CA ASN A 152 -34.61 0.97 14.40
C ASN A 152 -33.68 -0.24 14.47
N MET A 153 -32.96 -0.47 13.38
CA MET A 153 -31.93 -1.49 13.24
C MET A 153 -30.64 -0.80 12.82
N LEU A 154 -29.75 -0.61 13.79
CA LEU A 154 -28.45 0.02 13.60
C LEU A 154 -27.39 -1.06 13.35
N PRO A 155 -26.77 -1.12 12.16
CA PRO A 155 -25.66 -2.03 11.93
C PRO A 155 -24.44 -1.59 12.75
N ILE A 156 -23.88 -2.54 13.50
CA ILE A 156 -22.62 -2.38 14.22
C ILE A 156 -21.47 -2.95 13.38
N LYS A 157 -21.68 -4.15 12.83
CA LYS A 157 -20.73 -4.85 11.96
C LYS A 157 -21.47 -5.57 10.83
N TRP A 158 -20.97 -5.47 9.61
CA TRP A 158 -21.44 -6.30 8.50
C TRP A 158 -20.64 -7.60 8.43
N SER A 159 -21.32 -8.68 8.05
CA SER A 159 -20.71 -9.97 7.77
C SER A 159 -21.18 -10.47 6.41
N TYR A 160 -20.26 -10.88 5.55
CA TYR A 160 -20.58 -11.39 4.21
C TYR A 160 -19.98 -12.78 4.04
N PHE A 161 -20.72 -13.70 3.41
CA PHE A 161 -20.21 -15.03 3.08
C PHE A 161 -19.11 -14.98 2.02
N ILE A 162 -19.17 -13.99 1.11
CA ILE A 162 -18.16 -13.74 0.08
C ILE A 162 -17.67 -12.31 0.25
N GLU A 163 -16.38 -12.17 0.55
CA GLU A 163 -15.73 -10.88 0.65
C GLU A 163 -15.09 -10.47 -0.68
N ASN A 164 -15.27 -9.22 -1.07
CA ASN A 164 -14.62 -8.62 -2.22
C ASN A 164 -14.47 -7.10 -2.02
N LYS A 165 -13.97 -6.40 -3.04
CA LYS A 165 -13.75 -4.94 -2.99
C LYS A 165 -15.00 -4.09 -2.70
N TYR A 166 -16.20 -4.64 -2.87
CA TYR A 166 -17.49 -3.98 -2.59
C TYR A 166 -18.15 -4.49 -1.30
N PHE A 167 -17.79 -5.68 -0.83
CA PHE A 167 -18.36 -6.33 0.34
C PHE A 167 -17.23 -6.75 1.28
N SER A 168 -16.94 -5.92 2.28
CA SER A 168 -15.98 -6.21 3.33
C SER A 168 -16.71 -6.43 4.66
N ALA A 169 -16.36 -7.50 5.37
CA ALA A 169 -16.86 -7.73 6.72
C ALA A 169 -16.12 -6.82 7.69
N ASP A 170 -16.78 -5.77 8.17
CA ASP A 170 -16.15 -4.80 9.06
C ASP A 170 -17.15 -4.02 9.90
N PHE A 171 -16.63 -3.31 10.91
CA PHE A 171 -17.42 -2.38 11.71
C PHE A 171 -17.84 -1.18 10.86
N VAL A 172 -19.11 -0.80 10.98
CA VAL A 172 -19.66 0.33 10.23
C VAL A 172 -19.02 1.63 10.71
N ASP A 173 -18.57 2.46 9.77
CA ASP A 173 -17.80 3.69 9.97
C ASP A 173 -16.37 3.51 10.54
N PHE A 174 -15.89 2.27 10.71
CA PHE A 174 -14.58 1.97 11.30
C PHE A 174 -13.82 0.89 10.50
N PRO A 175 -13.26 1.23 9.31
CA PRO A 175 -12.55 0.27 8.47
C PRO A 175 -11.31 -0.31 9.19
N GLY A 176 -10.99 -1.58 8.94
CA GLY A 176 -9.90 -2.35 9.56
C GLY A 176 -10.11 -2.71 11.03
N LEU A 177 -11.23 -2.33 11.67
CA LEU A 177 -11.45 -2.60 13.09
C LEU A 177 -11.72 -4.08 13.33
N ASP A 178 -12.38 -4.79 12.40
CA ASP A 178 -12.60 -6.23 12.53
C ASP A 178 -11.30 -7.04 12.49
N GLU A 179 -10.23 -6.56 11.85
CA GLU A 179 -8.95 -7.28 11.89
C GLU A 179 -8.36 -7.38 13.30
N GLN A 180 -8.75 -6.47 14.18
CA GLN A 180 -8.19 -6.32 15.52
C GLN A 180 -9.16 -6.74 16.61
N TYR A 181 -10.45 -6.43 16.48
CA TYR A 181 -11.45 -6.63 17.52
C TYR A 181 -12.56 -7.58 17.08
N ALA A 182 -13.03 -8.41 18.01
CA ALA A 182 -14.21 -9.24 17.86
C ALA A 182 -15.28 -8.79 18.85
N ILE A 183 -16.55 -8.81 18.43
CA ILE A 183 -17.67 -8.58 19.33
C ILE A 183 -17.95 -9.87 20.13
N THR A 184 -18.13 -9.72 21.44
CA THR A 184 -18.43 -10.79 22.39
C THR A 184 -19.48 -10.34 23.39
N ASN A 185 -20.21 -11.29 23.98
CA ASN A 185 -21.18 -10.99 25.04
C ASN A 185 -20.57 -11.09 26.45
N ASN A 186 -19.27 -11.37 26.56
CA ASN A 186 -18.59 -11.54 27.83
C ASN A 186 -18.20 -10.19 28.45
N LEU A 187 -18.68 -9.93 29.66
CA LEU A 187 -18.41 -8.72 30.45
C LEU A 187 -16.95 -8.61 30.95
N GLY A 188 -16.15 -9.68 30.86
CA GLY A 188 -14.72 -9.66 31.17
C GLY A 188 -13.85 -8.94 30.14
N HIS A 189 -14.43 -8.51 29.02
CA HIS A 189 -13.77 -7.67 28.01
C HIS A 189 -14.30 -6.24 28.07
N THR A 190 -13.91 -5.39 27.12
CA THR A 190 -14.27 -3.96 27.14
C THR A 190 -15.76 -3.79 26.83
N PRO A 191 -16.62 -3.37 27.79
CA PRO A 191 -18.06 -3.31 27.59
C PRO A 191 -18.49 -2.01 26.91
N ILE A 192 -19.50 -2.10 26.04
CA ILE A 192 -20.12 -1.00 25.31
C ILE A 192 -21.54 -0.76 25.86
N TYR A 193 -21.85 0.50 26.17
CA TYR A 193 -23.14 0.91 26.72
C TYR A 193 -23.90 1.86 25.79
N ASN A 194 -25.22 1.81 25.86
CA ASN A 194 -26.07 2.80 25.22
C ASN A 194 -26.12 4.13 26.02
N GLN A 195 -26.83 5.13 25.50
CA GLN A 195 -26.94 6.43 26.17
C GLN A 195 -27.60 6.36 27.56
N SER A 196 -28.40 5.32 27.83
CA SER A 196 -29.08 5.09 29.12
C SER A 196 -28.26 4.23 30.09
N GLY A 197 -27.01 3.87 29.75
CA GLY A 197 -26.15 3.00 30.58
C GLY A 197 -26.50 1.51 30.52
N ILE A 198 -27.35 1.09 29.58
CA ILE A 198 -27.69 -0.31 29.34
C ILE A 198 -26.55 -0.97 28.56
N TYR A 199 -26.07 -2.11 29.05
CA TYR A 199 -25.06 -2.91 28.37
C TYR A 199 -25.60 -3.46 27.04
N LEU A 200 -24.81 -3.32 25.97
CA LEU A 200 -25.16 -3.80 24.64
C LEU A 200 -24.38 -5.06 24.27
N PHE A 201 -23.05 -4.94 24.26
CA PHE A 201 -22.09 -6.00 23.93
C PHE A 201 -20.71 -5.58 24.44
N SER A 202 -19.73 -6.46 24.36
CA SER A 202 -18.32 -6.17 24.64
C SER A 202 -17.47 -6.35 23.40
N ILE A 203 -16.32 -5.69 23.35
CA ILE A 203 -15.28 -5.90 22.34
C ILE A 203 -14.07 -6.58 22.98
N ASN A 204 -13.54 -7.59 22.30
CA ASN A 204 -12.32 -8.30 22.66
C ASN A 204 -11.26 -8.09 21.59
N LEU A 205 -10.01 -7.90 21.99
CA LEU A 205 -8.88 -7.88 21.08
C LEU A 205 -8.57 -9.32 20.63
N LYS A 206 -8.48 -9.55 19.32
CA LYS A 206 -8.14 -10.87 18.75
C LYS A 206 -6.70 -11.24 19.15
N GLU A 207 -6.48 -12.50 19.49
CA GLU A 207 -5.17 -13.00 19.93
C GLU A 207 -4.09 -12.76 18.86
N GLY A 208 -2.90 -12.32 19.29
CA GLY A 208 -1.76 -12.06 18.40
C GLY A 208 -1.81 -10.75 17.61
N LYS A 209 -2.91 -9.98 17.67
CA LYS A 209 -3.00 -8.65 17.06
C LYS A 209 -2.55 -7.56 18.03
N GLN A 210 -1.73 -6.62 17.54
CA GLN A 210 -1.22 -5.49 18.32
C GLN A 210 -1.87 -4.17 17.88
N PHE A 211 -1.87 -3.20 18.80
CA PHE A 211 -2.57 -1.91 18.79
C PHE A 211 -2.27 -0.90 17.67
N VAL A 212 -1.63 -1.28 16.55
CA VAL A 212 -1.22 -0.28 15.56
C VAL A 212 -1.27 -0.85 14.15
N SER A 213 -2.46 -0.81 13.52
CA SER A 213 -2.49 -0.66 12.07
C SER A 213 -2.11 0.80 11.76
N TYR A 214 -1.23 1.04 10.79
CA TYR A 214 -0.85 2.39 10.42
C TYR A 214 -1.98 3.07 9.67
N ASP A 215 -2.54 4.13 10.26
CA ASP A 215 -3.44 5.03 9.55
C ASP A 215 -2.70 5.77 8.42
N ILE A 216 -3.44 6.24 7.41
CA ILE A 216 -2.91 6.93 6.23
C ILE A 216 -2.05 8.13 6.62
N ILE A 217 -2.45 8.90 7.63
CA ILE A 217 -1.67 10.06 8.12
C ILE A 217 -0.32 9.59 8.68
N THR A 218 -0.34 8.50 9.44
CA THR A 218 0.88 7.88 9.99
C THR A 218 1.80 7.44 8.86
N ILE A 219 1.27 6.76 7.83
CA ILE A 219 2.05 6.31 6.67
C ILE A 219 2.67 7.51 5.95
N LEU A 220 1.90 8.58 5.71
CA LEU A 220 2.35 9.76 4.99
C LEU A 220 3.54 10.45 5.69
N PHE A 221 3.46 10.67 7.01
CA PHE A 221 4.57 11.24 7.77
C PHE A 221 5.83 10.36 7.74
N ARG A 222 5.67 9.03 7.77
CA ARG A 222 6.79 8.09 7.69
C ARG A 222 7.45 8.10 6.33
N VAL A 223 6.67 8.09 5.25
CA VAL A 223 7.18 8.21 3.89
C VAL A 223 7.93 9.52 3.72
N ALA A 224 7.40 10.64 4.22
CA ALA A 224 8.07 11.94 4.18
C ALA A 224 9.39 11.93 4.96
N ALA A 225 9.43 11.32 6.15
CA ALA A 225 10.65 11.16 6.94
C ALA A 225 11.73 10.34 6.19
N ILE A 226 11.33 9.23 5.56
CA ILE A 226 12.24 8.41 4.75
C ILE A 226 12.76 9.19 3.54
N LEU A 227 11.92 9.94 2.85
CA LEU A 227 12.34 10.77 1.71
C LEU A 227 13.36 11.83 2.12
N LEU A 228 13.14 12.51 3.26
CA LEU A 228 14.10 13.48 3.80
C LEU A 228 15.42 12.82 4.18
N LEU A 229 15.39 11.61 4.76
CA LEU A 229 16.59 10.84 5.06
C LEU A 229 17.36 10.47 3.79
N LEU A 230 16.69 10.02 2.74
CA LEU A 230 17.32 9.71 1.46
C LEU A 230 17.89 10.96 0.79
N LEU A 231 17.21 12.11 0.89
CA LEU A 231 17.74 13.41 0.43
C LEU A 231 18.96 13.86 1.23
N PHE A 232 18.98 13.64 2.54
CA PHE A 232 20.14 13.91 3.39
C PHE A 232 21.35 13.09 2.96
N ILE A 233 21.17 11.77 2.75
CA ILE A 233 22.22 10.88 2.25
C ILE A 233 22.68 11.34 0.86
N HIS A 234 21.74 11.69 -0.03
CA HIS A 234 22.06 12.21 -1.37
C HIS A 234 22.95 13.45 -1.30
N ALA A 235 22.60 14.40 -0.44
CA ALA A 235 23.30 15.68 -0.32
C ALA A 235 24.72 15.48 0.22
N ILE A 236 24.89 14.65 1.25
CA ILE A 236 26.22 14.30 1.78
C ILE A 236 27.05 13.57 0.72
N SER A 237 26.47 12.60 0.02
CA SER A 237 27.16 11.91 -1.07
C SER A 237 27.66 12.91 -2.11
N LYS A 238 26.84 13.90 -2.49
CA LYS A 238 27.23 14.94 -3.45
C LYS A 238 28.35 15.84 -2.93
N ASP A 239 28.24 16.35 -1.70
CA ASP A 239 29.27 17.19 -1.07
C ASP A 239 30.62 16.43 -0.95
N LEU A 240 30.58 15.12 -0.66
CA LEU A 240 31.78 14.29 -0.63
C LEU A 240 32.42 14.11 -2.01
N ILE A 241 31.63 14.10 -3.08
CA ILE A 241 32.17 14.08 -4.46
C ILE A 241 32.85 15.41 -4.77
N GLU A 242 32.23 16.54 -4.40
CA GLU A 242 32.76 17.88 -4.64
C GLU A 242 34.05 18.16 -3.85
N GLN A 243 34.13 17.71 -2.59
CA GLN A 243 35.28 18.00 -1.71
C GLN A 243 36.42 16.98 -1.79
N LEU A 244 36.13 15.73 -2.16
CA LEU A 244 37.10 14.65 -2.24
C LEU A 244 37.19 14.13 -3.67
N ARG A 245 36.51 13.02 -3.96
CA ARG A 245 36.47 12.34 -5.27
C ARG A 245 35.19 11.52 -5.37
N PHE A 246 34.78 11.20 -6.59
CA PHE A 246 33.64 10.34 -6.89
C PHE A 246 33.60 9.05 -6.03
N LYS A 247 34.74 8.36 -5.90
CA LYS A 247 34.86 7.09 -5.15
C LYS A 247 34.32 7.21 -3.71
N TYR A 248 34.62 8.30 -3.01
CA TYR A 248 34.24 8.47 -1.61
C TYR A 248 32.75 8.74 -1.44
N GLY A 249 32.17 9.61 -2.28
CA GLY A 249 30.73 9.88 -2.25
C GLY A 249 29.90 8.67 -2.70
N PHE A 250 30.39 7.91 -3.68
CA PHE A 250 29.77 6.65 -4.11
C PHE A 250 29.83 5.57 -3.02
N LEU A 251 30.99 5.36 -2.40
CA LEU A 251 31.14 4.37 -1.33
C LEU A 251 30.27 4.73 -0.12
N PHE A 252 30.18 6.01 0.23
CA PHE A 252 29.27 6.49 1.28
C PHE A 252 27.80 6.22 0.92
N LEU A 253 27.38 6.51 -0.33
CA LEU A 253 26.02 6.24 -0.79
C LEU A 253 25.64 4.76 -0.66
N ILE A 254 26.48 3.87 -1.23
CA ILE A 254 26.24 2.43 -1.20
C ILE A 254 26.27 1.91 0.23
N GLY A 255 27.25 2.32 1.04
CA GLY A 255 27.36 1.94 2.44
C GLY A 255 26.13 2.35 3.26
N ALA A 256 25.64 3.57 3.07
CA ALA A 256 24.43 4.07 3.74
C ALA A 256 23.18 3.29 3.33
N ILE A 257 23.00 3.00 2.03
CA ILE A 257 21.86 2.21 1.54
C ILE A 257 21.88 0.78 2.09
N LEU A 258 23.04 0.12 2.04
CA LEU A 258 23.18 -1.24 2.56
C LEU A 258 22.92 -1.30 4.06
N LEU A 259 23.42 -0.32 4.82
CA LEU A 259 23.15 -0.22 6.26
C LEU A 259 21.67 -0.01 6.53
N LEU A 260 21.00 0.89 5.79
CA LEU A 260 19.55 1.11 5.93
C LEU A 260 18.75 -0.15 5.60
N ARG A 261 19.11 -0.87 4.53
CA ARG A 261 18.44 -2.13 4.17
C ARG A 261 18.71 -3.23 5.19
N LEU A 262 19.93 -3.35 5.70
CA LEU A 262 20.26 -4.31 6.75
C LEU A 262 19.43 -4.05 8.02
N ILE A 263 19.35 -2.78 8.46
CA ILE A 263 18.51 -2.41 9.60
C ILE A 263 17.04 -2.73 9.32
N SER A 264 16.55 -2.39 8.14
CA SER A 264 15.18 -2.64 7.69
C SER A 264 14.80 -4.13 7.66
N TYR A 265 15.75 -5.04 7.46
CA TYR A 265 15.50 -6.48 7.45
C TYR A 265 15.61 -7.12 8.84
N LEU A 266 16.49 -6.61 9.70
CA LEU A 266 16.79 -7.22 11.01
C LEU A 266 15.91 -6.66 12.14
N PHE A 267 15.51 -5.39 12.05
CA PHE A 267 14.83 -4.71 13.14
C PHE A 267 13.45 -4.19 12.69
N PRO A 268 12.39 -4.41 13.49
CA PRO A 268 11.09 -3.77 13.28
C PRO A 268 11.10 -2.27 13.64
N PHE A 269 12.25 -1.75 14.10
CA PHE A 269 12.48 -0.34 14.42
C PHE A 269 13.50 0.25 13.45
N PRO A 270 13.30 1.47 12.91
CA PRO A 270 12.22 2.43 13.22
C PRO A 270 10.90 2.17 12.47
N PHE A 271 10.88 1.29 11.48
CA PHE A 271 9.67 1.01 10.69
C PHE A 271 9.34 -0.47 10.72
N ASP A 272 8.18 -0.80 11.30
CA ASP A 272 7.67 -2.16 11.30
C ASP A 272 6.87 -2.38 10.01
N TYR A 273 7.58 -2.80 8.97
CA TYR A 273 6.99 -3.01 7.65
C TYR A 273 5.93 -4.11 7.64
N SER A 274 5.95 -5.06 8.60
CA SER A 274 4.99 -6.17 8.68
C SER A 274 3.53 -5.70 8.84
N LYS A 275 3.33 -4.46 9.28
CA LYS A 275 2.01 -3.82 9.44
C LYS A 275 1.42 -3.28 8.14
N LEU A 276 2.19 -3.26 7.05
CA LEU A 276 1.76 -2.77 5.75
C LEU A 276 1.44 -3.95 4.85
N SER A 277 0.26 -3.93 4.21
CA SER A 277 -0.18 -5.00 3.31
C SER A 277 0.79 -5.22 2.14
N LEU A 278 1.50 -4.18 1.69
CA LEU A 278 2.50 -4.27 0.63
C LEU A 278 3.70 -5.16 1.00
N PHE A 279 3.96 -5.34 2.30
CA PHE A 279 5.05 -6.16 2.81
C PHE A 279 4.58 -7.53 3.28
N ASP A 280 3.31 -7.91 3.00
CA ASP A 280 2.79 -9.24 3.26
C ASP A 280 3.39 -10.26 2.27
N PRO A 281 4.14 -11.29 2.77
CA PRO A 281 4.69 -12.35 1.93
C PRO A 281 3.61 -13.18 1.21
N SER A 282 2.35 -13.15 1.67
CA SER A 282 1.25 -13.92 1.08
C SER A 282 0.87 -13.46 -0.34
N ILE A 283 1.20 -12.20 -0.68
CA ILE A 283 0.93 -11.56 -1.97
C ILE A 283 2.05 -11.87 -2.97
N TYR A 284 3.30 -11.75 -2.54
CA TYR A 284 4.49 -12.03 -3.33
C TYR A 284 5.67 -12.29 -2.39
N ALA A 285 6.35 -13.40 -2.60
CA ALA A 285 7.62 -13.70 -1.96
C ALA A 285 8.46 -14.49 -2.97
N SER A 286 9.68 -14.04 -3.26
CA SER A 286 10.58 -14.78 -4.15
C SER A 286 11.76 -15.36 -3.40
N ASN A 287 12.61 -14.52 -2.84
CA ASN A 287 13.89 -14.92 -2.22
C ASN A 287 14.16 -14.10 -0.95
N PHE A 288 15.22 -14.44 -0.21
CA PHE A 288 15.69 -13.70 0.96
C PHE A 288 15.88 -12.18 0.72
N LEU A 289 16.29 -11.78 -0.49
CA LEU A 289 16.45 -10.37 -0.86
C LEU A 289 15.10 -9.66 -1.14
N HIS A 290 14.08 -10.42 -1.53
CA HIS A 290 12.75 -9.95 -1.90
C HIS A 290 11.67 -10.77 -1.17
N PRO A 291 11.60 -10.68 0.18
CA PRO A 291 10.64 -11.46 0.96
C PRO A 291 9.20 -10.96 0.78
N SER A 292 9.01 -9.75 0.24
CA SER A 292 7.72 -9.14 -0.01
C SER A 292 7.72 -8.29 -1.29
N LEU A 293 6.52 -7.91 -1.77
CA LEU A 293 6.38 -6.98 -2.91
C LEU A 293 6.95 -5.60 -2.57
N GLY A 294 6.77 -5.13 -1.33
CA GLY A 294 7.30 -3.87 -0.83
C GLY A 294 8.82 -3.83 -0.82
N ASP A 295 9.47 -4.94 -0.45
CA ASP A 295 10.92 -5.05 -0.50
C ASP A 295 11.47 -5.03 -1.92
N LEU A 296 10.77 -5.67 -2.86
CA LEU A 296 11.10 -5.57 -4.27
C LEU A 296 10.95 -4.14 -4.78
N PHE A 297 9.87 -3.44 -4.40
CA PHE A 297 9.65 -2.04 -4.75
C PHE A 297 10.77 -1.13 -4.23
N LEU A 298 11.12 -1.22 -2.95
CA LEU A 298 12.21 -0.44 -2.37
C LEU A 298 13.54 -0.74 -3.07
N ASN A 299 13.86 -2.01 -3.32
CA ASN A 299 15.08 -2.42 -4.00
C ASN A 299 15.14 -1.86 -5.44
N ALA A 300 14.03 -1.87 -6.18
CA ALA A 300 13.95 -1.32 -7.53
C ALA A 300 14.14 0.21 -7.56
N VAL A 301 13.49 0.92 -6.64
CA VAL A 301 13.64 2.39 -6.49
C VAL A 301 15.07 2.76 -6.12
N LEU A 302 15.67 2.05 -5.16
CA LEU A 302 17.05 2.28 -4.72
C LEU A 302 18.04 1.97 -5.85
N PHE A 303 17.86 0.87 -6.59
CA PHE A 303 18.67 0.54 -7.76
C PHE A 303 18.63 1.65 -8.81
N TYR A 304 17.44 2.09 -9.20
CA TYR A 304 17.28 3.22 -10.12
C TYR A 304 17.94 4.50 -9.60
N TRP A 305 17.74 4.83 -8.32
CA TRP A 305 18.30 6.02 -7.70
C TRP A 305 19.83 6.01 -7.71
N VAL A 306 20.46 4.89 -7.36
CA VAL A 306 21.92 4.73 -7.41
C VAL A 306 22.42 4.86 -8.84
N MET A 307 21.79 4.18 -9.82
CA MET A 307 22.23 4.25 -11.22
C MET A 307 22.13 5.68 -11.77
N ARG A 308 21.05 6.40 -11.43
CA ARG A 308 20.89 7.81 -11.79
C ARG A 308 21.92 8.70 -11.10
N PHE A 309 22.21 8.46 -9.82
CA PHE A 309 23.22 9.20 -9.06
C PHE A 309 24.62 9.03 -9.68
N VAL A 310 24.99 7.79 -10.01
CA VAL A 310 26.26 7.49 -10.67
C VAL A 310 26.31 8.20 -12.01
N LYS A 311 25.31 8.05 -12.88
CA LYS A 311 25.31 8.71 -14.21
C LYS A 311 25.52 10.22 -14.13
N ASN A 312 24.83 10.90 -13.21
CA ASN A 312 24.89 12.35 -13.10
C ASN A 312 26.23 12.86 -12.55
N ASN A 313 26.89 12.11 -11.67
CA ASN A 313 28.10 12.58 -10.98
C ASN A 313 29.40 11.94 -11.52
N TYR A 314 29.31 10.79 -12.19
CA TYR A 314 30.46 10.07 -12.77
C TYR A 314 30.95 10.71 -14.08
N SER A 315 30.10 11.49 -14.75
CA SER A 315 30.41 12.11 -16.05
C SER A 315 31.01 13.52 -15.97
N VAL A 316 30.96 14.18 -14.80
CA VAL A 316 31.36 15.60 -14.65
C VAL A 316 32.86 15.79 -14.36
N GLN A 317 33.60 14.75 -13.98
CA GLN A 317 34.99 14.91 -13.48
C GLN A 317 36.04 14.01 -14.11
N LEU A 318 35.68 13.08 -14.99
CA LEU A 318 36.63 12.13 -15.56
C LEU A 318 36.60 12.17 -17.09
N GLN A 319 37.48 13.01 -17.64
CA GLN A 319 38.12 12.71 -18.92
C GLN A 319 38.92 11.40 -18.75
N LEU A 320 38.25 10.25 -18.71
CA LEU A 320 38.95 8.98 -18.83
C LEU A 320 39.52 8.92 -20.25
N PRO A 321 40.84 8.79 -20.43
CA PRO A 321 41.39 8.41 -21.71
C PRO A 321 40.84 7.02 -22.01
N THR A 322 39.91 6.96 -22.95
CA THR A 322 39.18 5.74 -23.32
C THR A 322 40.09 4.61 -23.86
N SER A 323 41.39 4.88 -23.98
CA SER A 323 42.45 3.95 -24.35
C SER A 323 43.13 3.23 -23.16
N SER A 324 42.88 3.63 -21.90
CA SER A 324 43.59 3.09 -20.72
C SER A 324 42.78 2.11 -19.85
N LEU A 325 41.53 1.79 -20.22
CA LEU A 325 40.76 0.76 -19.53
C LEU A 325 41.36 -0.62 -19.85
N THR A 326 41.91 -1.28 -18.83
CA THR A 326 42.45 -2.63 -18.96
C THR A 326 41.33 -3.60 -19.37
N PHE A 327 41.70 -4.64 -20.10
CA PHE A 327 40.78 -5.72 -20.51
C PHE A 327 39.91 -6.23 -19.35
N LEU A 328 40.51 -6.37 -18.16
CA LEU A 328 39.84 -6.84 -16.96
C LEU A 328 38.67 -5.93 -16.53
N VAL A 329 38.82 -4.61 -16.58
CA VAL A 329 37.74 -3.68 -16.22
C VAL A 329 36.59 -3.76 -17.22
N LYS A 330 36.90 -3.91 -18.53
CA LYS A 330 35.87 -4.10 -19.57
C LYS A 330 35.12 -5.42 -19.37
N ALA A 331 35.84 -6.51 -19.07
CA ALA A 331 35.27 -7.82 -18.82
C ALA A 331 34.35 -7.82 -17.58
N ILE A 332 34.80 -7.24 -16.46
CA ILE A 332 33.98 -7.11 -15.24
C ILE A 332 32.75 -6.24 -15.50
N GLY A 333 32.90 -5.14 -16.26
CA GLY A 333 31.77 -4.29 -16.64
C GLY A 333 30.72 -5.05 -17.45
N ILE A 334 31.13 -5.73 -18.52
CA ILE A 334 30.22 -6.53 -19.35
C ILE A 334 29.59 -7.66 -18.55
N PHE A 335 30.36 -8.34 -17.70
CA PHE A 335 29.83 -9.36 -16.81
C PHE A 335 28.74 -8.79 -15.89
N THR A 336 28.98 -7.62 -15.29
CA THR A 336 27.98 -6.91 -14.48
C THR A 336 26.72 -6.59 -15.29
N TYR A 337 26.88 -6.06 -16.51
CA TYR A 337 25.77 -5.73 -17.41
C TYR A 337 24.89 -6.95 -17.73
N VAL A 338 25.51 -8.07 -18.11
CA VAL A 338 24.78 -9.30 -18.43
C VAL A 338 24.13 -9.89 -17.19
N THR A 339 24.85 -10.00 -16.07
CA THR A 339 24.32 -10.56 -14.82
C THR A 339 23.13 -9.75 -14.30
N THR A 340 23.18 -8.40 -14.34
CA THR A 340 22.04 -7.57 -13.95
C THR A 340 20.82 -7.82 -14.84
N ALA A 341 21.01 -8.01 -16.15
CA ALA A 341 19.89 -8.34 -17.04
C ALA A 341 19.23 -9.67 -16.67
N PHE A 342 20.02 -10.72 -16.43
CA PHE A 342 19.51 -12.02 -15.99
C PHE A 342 18.76 -11.93 -14.66
N LEU A 343 19.28 -11.17 -13.69
CA LEU A 343 18.60 -10.94 -12.41
C LEU A 343 17.25 -10.23 -12.58
N ILE A 344 17.20 -9.17 -13.38
CA ILE A 344 15.95 -8.44 -13.65
C ILE A 344 14.95 -9.35 -14.35
N VAL A 345 15.39 -10.11 -15.35
CA VAL A 345 14.52 -11.06 -16.05
C VAL A 345 13.99 -12.14 -15.10
N GLY A 346 14.82 -12.66 -14.19
CA GLY A 346 14.39 -13.59 -13.14
C GLY A 346 13.33 -12.98 -12.20
N ILE A 347 13.49 -11.71 -11.82
CA ILE A 347 12.50 -10.97 -11.03
C ILE A 347 11.18 -10.81 -11.80
N ILE A 348 11.23 -10.52 -13.10
CA ILE A 348 10.02 -10.41 -13.94
C ILE A 348 9.28 -11.75 -13.97
N GLN A 349 10.02 -12.85 -14.15
CA GLN A 349 9.43 -14.19 -14.15
C GLN A 349 8.81 -14.55 -12.81
N SER A 350 9.46 -14.25 -11.68
CA SER A 350 8.89 -14.51 -10.35
C SER A 350 7.67 -13.65 -10.08
N LEU A 351 7.65 -12.41 -10.56
CA LEU A 351 6.49 -11.52 -10.40
C LEU A 351 5.26 -12.05 -11.16
N ILE A 352 5.46 -12.70 -12.30
CA ILE A 352 4.36 -13.28 -13.09
C ILE A 352 3.95 -14.66 -12.54
N ARG A 353 4.91 -15.48 -12.10
CA ARG A 353 4.66 -16.87 -11.70
C ARG A 353 4.25 -17.02 -10.24
N ASP A 354 4.93 -16.30 -9.35
CA ASP A 354 4.88 -16.54 -7.90
C ASP A 354 3.99 -15.52 -7.18
N ALA A 355 3.66 -14.39 -7.83
CA ALA A 355 2.77 -13.39 -7.24
C ALA A 355 1.30 -13.76 -7.42
N LYS A 356 0.48 -13.57 -6.38
CA LYS A 356 -0.99 -13.64 -6.46
C LYS A 356 -1.58 -12.34 -7.03
N ILE A 357 -0.97 -11.81 -8.07
CA ILE A 357 -1.31 -10.52 -8.68
C ILE A 357 -1.83 -10.78 -10.08
N SER A 358 -3.04 -10.31 -10.38
CA SER A 358 -3.57 -10.37 -11.74
C SER A 358 -2.87 -9.32 -12.61
N PHE A 359 -2.25 -9.78 -13.70
CA PHE A 359 -1.70 -8.95 -14.79
C PHE A 359 -2.57 -8.99 -16.06
N ASP A 360 -3.80 -9.48 -15.94
CA ASP A 360 -4.70 -9.61 -17.09
C ASP A 360 -5.29 -8.25 -17.48
N VAL A 361 -4.70 -7.64 -18.52
CA VAL A 361 -5.16 -6.37 -19.10
C VAL A 361 -6.46 -6.51 -19.89
N THR A 362 -6.87 -7.73 -20.27
CA THR A 362 -8.18 -7.94 -20.91
C THR A 362 -9.32 -7.85 -19.91
N ASN A 363 -9.06 -8.20 -18.65
CA ASN A 363 -9.98 -8.05 -17.54
C ASN A 363 -9.58 -6.87 -16.65
N PHE A 364 -9.84 -5.64 -17.12
CA PHE A 364 -9.51 -4.42 -16.35
C PHE A 364 -10.04 -4.43 -14.90
N PHE A 365 -11.14 -5.12 -14.62
CA PHE A 365 -11.71 -5.20 -13.28
C PHE A 365 -10.94 -6.09 -12.29
N SER A 366 -10.05 -6.97 -12.78
CA SER A 366 -9.16 -7.79 -11.95
C SER A 366 -7.89 -7.06 -11.53
N LEU A 367 -7.60 -5.89 -12.12
CA LEU A 367 -6.42 -5.09 -11.76
C LEU A 367 -6.57 -4.51 -10.35
N THR A 368 -5.56 -4.75 -9.54
CA THR A 368 -5.49 -4.26 -8.15
C THR A 368 -4.42 -3.18 -8.00
N ILE A 369 -4.36 -2.55 -6.83
CA ILE A 369 -3.25 -1.66 -6.48
C ILE A 369 -1.89 -2.37 -6.59
N TYR A 370 -1.83 -3.68 -6.27
CA TYR A 370 -0.61 -4.48 -6.39
C TYR A 370 -0.18 -4.69 -7.84
N SER A 371 -1.12 -4.83 -8.78
CA SER A 371 -0.83 -4.87 -10.22
C SER A 371 -0.19 -3.55 -10.68
N THR A 372 -0.74 -2.43 -10.22
CA THR A 372 -0.21 -1.09 -10.54
C THR A 372 1.19 -0.89 -9.96
N ILE A 373 1.40 -1.25 -8.69
CA ILE A 373 2.71 -1.17 -8.04
C ILE A 373 3.73 -2.05 -8.78
N SER A 374 3.33 -3.25 -9.18
CA SER A 374 4.17 -4.17 -9.95
C SER A 374 4.62 -3.57 -11.28
N ILE A 375 3.74 -2.91 -12.02
CA ILE A 375 4.11 -2.19 -13.25
C ILE A 375 5.12 -1.08 -12.94
N VAL A 376 4.93 -0.32 -11.86
CA VAL A 376 5.89 0.71 -11.41
C VAL A 376 7.25 0.10 -11.06
N ILE A 377 7.30 -1.07 -10.41
CA ILE A 377 8.54 -1.82 -10.15
C ILE A 377 9.27 -2.13 -11.46
N LEU A 378 8.55 -2.68 -12.45
CA LEU A 378 9.10 -3.01 -13.76
C LEU A 378 9.68 -1.77 -14.45
N CYS A 379 9.00 -0.62 -14.37
CA CYS A 379 9.51 0.64 -14.89
C CYS A 379 10.82 1.07 -14.22
N PHE A 380 10.91 1.00 -12.88
CA PHE A 380 12.15 1.36 -12.17
C PHE A 380 13.31 0.41 -12.49
N LEU A 381 13.05 -0.89 -12.60
CA LEU A 381 14.06 -1.88 -13.00
C LEU A 381 14.56 -1.61 -14.43
N ALA A 382 13.65 -1.39 -15.38
CA ALA A 382 13.99 -1.07 -16.77
C ALA A 382 14.81 0.22 -16.88
N LEU A 383 14.39 1.30 -16.20
CA LEU A 383 15.12 2.56 -16.19
C LEU A 383 16.48 2.46 -15.49
N GLY A 384 16.57 1.70 -14.39
CA GLY A 384 17.83 1.42 -13.71
C GLY A 384 18.79 0.66 -14.61
N PHE A 385 18.30 -0.38 -15.29
CA PHE A 385 19.06 -1.17 -16.25
C PHE A 385 19.55 -0.32 -17.43
N PHE A 386 18.69 0.53 -17.97
CA PHE A 386 19.05 1.44 -19.05
C PHE A 386 20.23 2.35 -18.66
N TYR A 387 20.19 2.96 -17.47
CA TYR A 387 21.29 3.79 -16.98
C TYR A 387 22.57 2.99 -16.70
N LEU A 388 22.45 1.80 -16.13
CA LEU A 388 23.59 0.89 -15.93
C LEU A 388 24.25 0.53 -17.26
N ALA A 389 23.43 0.15 -18.25
CA ALA A 389 23.92 -0.20 -19.58
C ALA A 389 24.62 0.99 -20.25
N GLN A 390 24.07 2.20 -20.13
CA GLN A 390 24.76 3.39 -20.64
C GLN A 390 26.12 3.62 -19.97
N LEU A 391 26.20 3.47 -18.64
CA LEU A 391 27.42 3.65 -17.87
C LEU A 391 28.52 2.66 -18.29
N ILE A 392 28.16 1.41 -18.56
CA ILE A 392 29.11 0.34 -18.85
C ILE A 392 29.45 0.26 -20.34
N ILE A 393 28.43 0.27 -21.20
CA ILE A 393 28.56 -0.06 -22.62
C ILE A 393 29.12 1.11 -23.42
N VAL A 394 28.72 2.35 -23.12
CA VAL A 394 29.13 3.52 -23.91
C VAL A 394 30.65 3.74 -23.90
N PRO A 395 31.36 3.68 -22.74
CA PRO A 395 32.82 3.80 -22.73
C PRO A 395 33.54 2.65 -23.45
N ILE A 396 32.93 1.46 -23.50
CA ILE A 396 33.50 0.27 -24.13
C ILE A 396 33.33 0.31 -25.66
N LEU A 397 32.19 0.82 -26.15
CA LEU A 397 31.84 0.84 -27.59
C LEU A 397 32.35 2.06 -28.35
N ASN A 398 33.52 2.56 -27.98
CA ASN A 398 34.21 3.63 -28.71
C ASN A 398 34.14 3.41 -30.23
N PRO A 399 33.82 4.43 -31.04
CA PRO A 399 33.61 4.27 -32.49
C PRO A 399 34.84 3.72 -33.24
N LYS A 400 36.04 3.86 -32.66
CA LYS A 400 37.31 3.33 -33.20
C LYS A 400 37.58 1.85 -32.86
N GLN A 401 36.81 1.21 -31.99
CA GLN A 401 37.03 -0.19 -31.55
C GLN A 401 36.11 -1.18 -32.29
N SER A 402 36.66 -2.36 -32.61
CA SER A 402 35.94 -3.48 -33.22
C SER A 402 34.85 -4.02 -32.28
N LEU A 403 33.68 -4.35 -32.84
CA LEU A 403 32.54 -4.91 -32.09
C LEU A 403 32.72 -6.37 -31.65
N GLY A 404 33.64 -7.12 -32.28
CA GLY A 404 33.78 -8.56 -32.05
C GLY A 404 34.07 -8.92 -30.60
N LEU A 405 35.08 -8.28 -29.98
CA LEU A 405 35.49 -8.62 -28.62
C LEU A 405 34.38 -8.36 -27.56
N PRO A 406 33.70 -7.20 -27.53
CA PRO A 406 32.56 -6.99 -26.64
C PRO A 406 31.41 -7.99 -26.84
N ILE A 407 31.10 -8.37 -28.08
CA ILE A 407 30.05 -9.36 -28.38
C ILE A 407 30.44 -10.72 -27.80
N VAL A 408 31.68 -11.17 -28.02
CA VAL A 408 32.18 -12.43 -27.46
C VAL A 408 32.11 -12.40 -25.93
N MET A 409 32.47 -11.28 -25.29
CA MET A 409 32.35 -11.12 -23.82
C MET A 409 30.91 -11.21 -23.31
N VAL A 410 29.94 -10.65 -24.06
CA VAL A 410 28.51 -10.76 -23.70
C VAL A 410 28.06 -12.22 -23.80
N ILE A 411 28.43 -12.91 -24.87
CA ILE A 411 28.07 -14.31 -25.10
C ILE A 411 28.68 -15.20 -24.00
N THR A 412 29.98 -15.09 -23.73
CA THR A 412 30.65 -15.89 -22.69
C THR A 412 30.09 -15.60 -21.31
N SER A 413 29.83 -14.33 -20.97
CA SER A 413 29.16 -13.96 -19.72
C SER A 413 27.74 -14.50 -19.62
N GLY A 414 27.01 -14.54 -20.74
CA GLY A 414 25.66 -15.10 -20.81
C GLY A 414 25.66 -16.60 -20.51
N PHE A 415 26.59 -17.34 -21.12
CA PHE A 415 26.77 -18.76 -20.82
C PHE A 415 27.12 -19.01 -19.36
N ILE A 416 28.00 -18.20 -18.77
CA ILE A 416 28.33 -18.30 -17.34
C ILE A 416 27.07 -18.10 -16.47
N ASN A 417 26.22 -17.12 -16.79
CA ASN A 417 24.98 -16.89 -16.05
C ASN A 417 23.98 -18.06 -16.20
N ILE A 418 23.87 -18.65 -17.39
CA ILE A 418 23.02 -19.83 -17.64
C ILE A 418 23.50 -21.03 -16.80
N LEU A 419 24.81 -21.22 -16.65
CA LEU A 419 25.36 -22.30 -15.82
C LEU A 419 24.99 -22.14 -14.34
N PHE A 420 24.99 -20.91 -13.81
CA PHE A 420 24.59 -20.64 -12.42
C PHE A 420 23.08 -20.74 -12.20
N GLN A 421 22.25 -20.48 -13.21
CA GLN A 421 20.79 -20.45 -13.11
C GLN A 421 20.12 -21.61 -13.86
N TYR A 422 20.81 -22.76 -13.94
CA TYR A 422 20.41 -23.84 -14.83
C TYR A 422 18.98 -24.34 -14.55
N ASN A 423 18.09 -24.05 -15.50
CA ASN A 423 16.75 -24.62 -15.55
C ASN A 423 16.46 -25.06 -16.99
N ALA A 424 16.39 -26.37 -17.21
CA ALA A 424 16.25 -26.97 -18.55
C ALA A 424 15.04 -26.41 -19.33
N SER A 425 13.96 -26.06 -18.63
CA SER A 425 12.73 -25.52 -19.23
C SER A 425 12.88 -24.09 -19.78
N GLN A 426 13.90 -23.34 -19.35
CA GLN A 426 14.05 -21.90 -19.64
C GLN A 426 15.25 -21.57 -20.54
N ILE A 427 16.01 -22.59 -20.96
CA ILE A 427 17.23 -22.41 -21.78
C ILE A 427 16.95 -21.59 -23.05
N GLY A 428 15.88 -21.92 -23.78
CA GLY A 428 15.49 -21.17 -24.99
C GLY A 428 15.25 -19.69 -24.72
N PHE A 429 14.62 -19.37 -23.60
CA PHE A 429 14.36 -18.00 -23.20
C PHE A 429 15.65 -17.25 -22.81
N HIS A 430 16.61 -17.90 -22.15
CA HIS A 430 17.90 -17.29 -21.84
C HIS A 430 18.71 -16.94 -23.10
N PHE A 431 18.62 -17.74 -24.18
CA PHE A 431 19.23 -17.38 -25.46
C PHE A 431 18.59 -16.13 -26.08
N ILE A 432 17.27 -15.97 -25.95
CA ILE A 432 16.58 -14.75 -26.38
C ILE A 432 17.09 -13.55 -25.59
N VAL A 433 17.32 -13.68 -24.27
CA VAL A 433 17.91 -12.62 -23.44
C VAL A 433 19.29 -12.23 -23.95
N ILE A 434 20.18 -13.19 -24.23
CA ILE A 434 21.53 -12.90 -24.77
C ILE A 434 21.43 -12.17 -26.13
N SER A 435 20.56 -12.65 -27.01
CA SER A 435 20.30 -12.01 -28.32
C SER A 435 19.81 -10.57 -28.15
N TRP A 436 18.87 -10.35 -27.23
CA TRP A 436 18.36 -9.03 -26.90
C TRP A 436 19.45 -8.11 -26.32
N LEU A 437 20.34 -8.63 -25.46
CA LEU A 437 21.45 -7.84 -24.91
C LEU A 437 22.45 -7.42 -26.00
N ILE A 438 22.74 -8.29 -26.96
CA ILE A 438 23.57 -7.94 -28.12
C ILE A 438 22.87 -6.88 -28.98
N LEU A 439 21.57 -7.05 -29.27
CA LEU A 439 20.78 -6.06 -30.01
C LEU A 439 20.78 -4.71 -29.30
N PHE A 440 20.52 -4.71 -27.99
CA PHE A 440 20.50 -3.50 -27.17
C PHE A 440 21.86 -2.80 -27.13
N MET A 441 22.95 -3.57 -27.02
CA MET A 441 24.32 -3.07 -27.13
C MET A 441 24.58 -2.39 -28.48
N LEU A 442 24.13 -3.00 -29.60
CA LEU A 442 24.24 -2.41 -30.94
C LEU A 442 23.42 -1.13 -31.09
N LEU A 443 22.20 -1.10 -30.53
CA LEU A 443 21.36 0.09 -30.50
C LEU A 443 22.04 1.24 -29.74
N LEU A 444 22.63 0.96 -28.57
CA LEU A 444 23.40 1.94 -27.80
C LEU A 444 24.62 2.46 -28.57
N LYS A 445 25.34 1.60 -29.30
CA LYS A 445 26.46 2.05 -30.15
C LYS A 445 26.00 3.04 -31.22
N ARG A 446 24.95 2.66 -31.97
CA ARG A 446 24.41 3.45 -33.07
C ARG A 446 23.94 4.83 -32.59
N ARG A 447 23.45 4.91 -31.35
CA ARG A 447 22.90 6.15 -30.78
C ARG A 447 23.75 6.76 -29.67
N SER A 448 25.06 6.49 -29.65
CA SER A 448 25.98 6.97 -28.61
C SER A 448 25.98 8.49 -28.43
N ALA A 449 25.66 9.26 -29.47
CA ALA A 449 25.57 10.72 -29.43
C ALA A 449 24.39 11.25 -28.59
N ASP A 450 23.24 10.57 -28.61
CA ASP A 450 22.01 10.99 -27.90
C ASP A 450 22.07 10.68 -26.39
N LEU A 451 23.01 9.82 -25.97
CA LEU A 451 23.11 9.32 -24.59
C LEU A 451 23.71 10.33 -23.60
N ARG A 452 24.34 11.41 -24.12
CA ARG A 452 24.85 12.53 -23.31
C ARG A 452 23.76 13.46 -22.79
N ILE A 453 22.55 13.35 -23.32
CA ILE A 453 21.40 14.17 -22.94
C ILE A 453 20.53 13.36 -21.96
N GLN A 454 19.85 14.05 -21.04
CA GLN A 454 18.85 13.42 -20.16
C GLN A 454 17.74 12.78 -21.00
N ILE A 455 17.27 11.58 -20.62
CA ILE A 455 16.24 10.83 -21.37
C ILE A 455 15.00 11.69 -21.68
N ILE A 456 14.55 12.47 -20.70
CA ILE A 456 13.38 13.36 -20.80
C ILE A 456 13.60 14.50 -21.83
N LYS A 457 14.86 14.88 -22.06
CA LYS A 457 15.27 15.91 -23.02
C LYS A 457 15.72 15.30 -24.36
N SER A 458 15.69 13.99 -24.49
CA SER A 458 16.05 13.31 -25.74
C SER A 458 14.86 13.37 -26.70
N SER A 459 15.10 13.80 -27.94
CA SER A 459 14.12 13.73 -29.04
C SER A 459 13.60 12.31 -29.29
N PHE A 460 14.30 11.28 -28.78
CA PHE A 460 13.93 9.87 -28.90
C PHE A 460 13.38 9.27 -27.60
N PHE A 461 12.88 10.10 -26.68
CA PHE A 461 12.18 9.63 -25.47
C PHE A 461 11.12 8.57 -25.80
N ILE A 462 10.27 8.84 -26.80
CA ILE A 462 9.19 7.95 -27.23
C ILE A 462 9.73 6.61 -27.75
N PHE A 463 10.84 6.62 -28.49
CA PHE A 463 11.48 5.38 -28.95
C PHE A 463 11.98 4.52 -27.80
N TRP A 464 12.62 5.14 -26.80
CA TRP A 464 13.07 4.40 -25.62
C TRP A 464 11.91 3.87 -24.79
N VAL A 465 10.83 4.65 -24.64
CA VAL A 465 9.60 4.20 -23.99
C VAL A 465 8.99 3.00 -24.73
N MET A 466 8.87 3.06 -26.06
CA MET A 466 8.34 1.94 -26.86
C MET A 466 9.25 0.71 -26.91
N LEU A 467 10.55 0.85 -26.63
CA LEU A 467 11.47 -0.29 -26.57
C LEU A 467 11.41 -1.01 -25.22
N PHE A 468 10.96 -0.32 -24.17
CA PHE A 468 10.79 -0.88 -22.83
C PHE A 468 9.33 -1.27 -22.51
N ALA A 469 8.36 -0.72 -23.25
CA ALA A 469 6.97 -1.17 -23.27
C ALA A 469 6.85 -2.45 -24.09
#